data_AF-A0A9E3D2X2-F1
#
_entry.id   AF-A0A9E3D2X2-F1
#
_cell.length_a   1.000
_cell.length_b   1.000
_cell.length_c   1.000
_cell.angle_alpha   90.00
_cell.angle_beta   90.00
_cell.angle_gamma   90.00
#
_symmetry.space_group_name_H-M   'P 1'
#
loop_
_entity.id
_entity.type
_entity.pdbx_description
1 polymer ?
#
loop_
_entity_poly.entity_id
_entity_poly.type
_entity_poly.pdbx_seq_one_letter_code
_entity_poly.pdbx_strand_id
1 'polypeptide(L)'
;MDWFYSSMFDWHVGLAWGSFGLFLVRGLIWQIGAPWSERISKDGRVLVLAFGVNTLLIVTGLSLWVNLHYNLFRSPWLMVKLIALVGYFAFGHWSMGQGRFHLAGYVMALACMGLMLMVSITRTVF
;
A
#
# COMPACT_ATOMS: atom_id res chain seq x y z
N MET A 1 -12.40 25.55 -0.40
CA MET A 1 -11.10 24.85 -0.26
C MET A 1 -11.15 23.56 -1.10
N ASP A 2 -11.47 23.66 -2.40
CA ASP A 2 -12.19 22.54 -3.03
C ASP A 2 -11.37 21.88 -4.15
N TRP A 3 -10.62 22.66 -4.92
CA TRP A 3 -9.83 22.17 -6.05
C TRP A 3 -8.54 21.44 -5.62
N PHE A 4 -7.88 21.93 -4.57
CA PHE A 4 -6.66 21.30 -4.05
C PHE A 4 -6.98 19.95 -3.40
N TYR A 5 -8.03 19.89 -2.57
CA TYR A 5 -8.44 18.67 -1.90
C TYR A 5 -8.90 17.60 -2.91
N SER A 6 -9.78 17.95 -3.85
CA SER A 6 -10.28 17.00 -4.86
C SER A 6 -9.16 16.47 -5.74
N SER A 7 -8.31 17.35 -6.28
CA SER A 7 -7.17 16.92 -7.11
C SER A 7 -6.21 16.01 -6.33
N MET A 8 -5.85 16.38 -5.09
CA MET A 8 -4.95 15.61 -4.25
C MET A 8 -5.55 14.25 -3.87
N PHE A 9 -6.86 14.20 -3.61
CA PHE A 9 -7.58 12.97 -3.32
C PHE A 9 -7.59 12.02 -4.52
N ASP A 10 -7.89 12.52 -5.72
CA ASP A 10 -7.91 11.70 -6.94
C ASP A 10 -6.51 11.12 -7.25
N TRP A 11 -5.46 11.93 -7.12
CA TRP A 11 -4.08 11.47 -7.23
C TRP A 11 -3.73 10.42 -6.18
N HIS A 12 -4.13 10.61 -4.93
CA HIS A 12 -3.89 9.65 -3.85
C HIS A 12 -4.57 8.31 -4.13
N VAL A 13 -5.82 8.32 -4.59
CA VAL A 13 -6.56 7.11 -4.98
C VAL A 13 -5.90 6.43 -6.17
N GLY A 14 -5.47 7.19 -7.19
CA GLY A 14 -4.74 6.64 -8.33
C GLY A 14 -3.43 5.97 -7.94
N LEU A 15 -2.65 6.61 -7.06
CA LEU A 15 -1.42 6.04 -6.51
C LEU A 15 -1.68 4.80 -5.66
N ALA A 16 -2.80 4.74 -4.93
CA ALA A 16 -3.20 3.59 -4.14
C ALA A 16 -3.49 2.37 -5.02
N TRP A 17 -4.27 2.56 -6.08
CA TRP A 17 -4.52 1.53 -7.07
C TRP A 17 -3.25 1.13 -7.83
N GLY A 18 -2.39 2.08 -8.16
CA GLY A 18 -1.08 1.82 -8.78
C GLY A 18 -0.18 0.96 -7.89
N SER A 19 -0.07 1.30 -6.60
CA SER A 19 0.70 0.50 -5.63
C SER A 19 0.10 -0.89 -5.46
N PHE A 20 -1.23 -0.99 -5.40
CA PHE A 20 -1.95 -2.27 -5.31
C PHE A 20 -1.62 -3.17 -6.50
N GLY A 21 -1.75 -2.64 -7.73
CA GLY A 21 -1.44 -3.36 -8.96
C GLY A 21 0.03 -3.78 -9.02
N LEU A 22 0.95 -2.89 -8.67
CA LEU A 22 2.39 -3.20 -8.62
C LEU A 22 2.69 -4.33 -7.63
N PHE A 23 2.10 -4.30 -6.44
CA PHE A 23 2.28 -5.35 -5.44
C PHE A 23 1.65 -6.68 -5.87
N LEU A 24 0.45 -6.64 -6.45
CA LEU A 24 -0.25 -7.81 -6.99
C LEU A 24 0.57 -8.50 -8.08
N VAL A 25 0.91 -7.74 -9.13
CA VAL A 25 1.64 -8.25 -10.29
C VAL A 25 3.01 -8.78 -9.87
N ARG A 26 3.73 -8.04 -9.02
CA ARG A 26 5.07 -8.45 -8.56
C ARG A 26 5.02 -9.70 -7.69
N GLY A 27 4.00 -9.83 -6.83
CA GLY A 27 3.77 -11.04 -6.05
C GLY A 27 3.38 -12.25 -6.90
N LEU A 28 2.49 -12.07 -7.87
CA LEU A 28 2.09 -13.11 -8.84
C LEU A 28 3.27 -13.56 -9.71
N ILE A 29 4.07 -12.62 -10.22
CA ILE A 29 5.29 -12.94 -10.98
C ILE A 29 6.21 -13.79 -10.11
N TRP A 30 6.42 -13.40 -8.85
CA TRP A 30 7.25 -14.18 -7.94
C TRP A 30 6.67 -15.60 -7.72
N GLN A 31 5.33 -15.77 -7.66
CA GLN A 31 4.65 -17.07 -7.45
C GLN A 31 4.91 -18.09 -8.57
N ILE A 32 5.22 -17.63 -9.78
CA ILE A 32 5.55 -18.50 -10.91
C ILE A 32 6.84 -19.31 -10.63
N GLY A 33 7.68 -18.87 -9.68
CA GLY A 33 8.84 -19.63 -9.20
C GLY A 33 9.93 -19.87 -10.25
N ALA A 34 9.82 -19.29 -11.44
CA ALA A 34 10.79 -19.40 -12.51
C ALA A 34 12.02 -18.52 -12.24
N PRO A 35 13.23 -18.90 -12.67
CA PRO A 35 14.44 -18.09 -12.49
C PRO A 35 14.34 -16.71 -13.16
N TRP A 36 13.51 -16.54 -14.20
CA TRP A 36 13.23 -15.22 -14.78
C TRP A 36 12.41 -14.33 -13.84
N SER A 37 11.58 -14.91 -12.97
CA SER A 37 10.62 -14.16 -12.16
C SER A 37 11.30 -13.45 -11.01
N GLU A 38 12.32 -14.09 -10.42
CA GLU A 38 13.19 -13.46 -9.45
C GLU A 38 13.95 -12.28 -10.07
N ARG A 39 14.40 -12.41 -11.32
CA ARG A 39 15.08 -11.34 -12.05
C ARG A 39 14.20 -10.12 -12.28
N ILE A 40 12.94 -10.34 -12.69
CA ILE A 40 11.97 -9.26 -12.93
C ILE A 40 11.53 -8.62 -11.59
N SER A 41 11.31 -9.44 -10.56
CA SER A 41 10.82 -8.96 -9.25
C SER A 41 11.89 -8.22 -8.43
N LYS A 42 13.17 -8.50 -8.69
CA LYS A 42 14.34 -7.81 -8.11
C LYS A 42 14.94 -6.76 -9.05
N ASP A 43 14.31 -6.46 -10.18
CA ASP A 43 14.79 -5.41 -11.08
C ASP A 43 14.75 -4.06 -10.34
N GLY A 44 15.89 -3.37 -10.32
CA GLY A 44 16.03 -2.07 -9.66
C GLY A 44 15.03 -1.04 -10.18
N ARG A 45 14.62 -1.12 -11.45
CA ARG A 45 13.61 -0.21 -12.03
C ARG A 45 12.25 -0.38 -11.38
N VAL A 46 11.83 -1.63 -11.17
CA VAL A 46 10.54 -1.95 -10.54
C VAL A 46 10.57 -1.58 -9.06
N LEU A 47 11.70 -1.82 -8.39
CA LEU A 47 11.89 -1.42 -7.00
C LEU A 47 11.82 0.09 -6.81
N VAL A 48 12.48 0.86 -7.69
CA VAL A 48 12.44 2.33 -7.67
C VAL A 48 11.03 2.85 -7.95
N LEU A 49 10.32 2.26 -8.91
CA LEU A 49 8.92 2.61 -9.20
C LEU A 49 8.02 2.33 -7.99
N ALA A 50 8.09 1.13 -7.41
CA ALA A 50 7.29 0.76 -6.25
C ALA A 50 7.61 1.65 -5.05
N PHE A 51 8.89 1.94 -4.80
CA PHE A 51 9.32 2.84 -3.74
C PHE A 51 8.81 4.27 -3.97
N GLY A 52 8.91 4.78 -5.21
CA GLY A 52 8.44 6.11 -5.59
C GLY A 52 6.92 6.25 -5.40
N VAL A 53 6.14 5.28 -5.89
CA VAL A 53 4.68 5.26 -5.70
C VAL A 53 4.31 5.23 -4.23
N ASN A 54 4.95 4.36 -3.43
CA ASN A 54 4.67 4.29 -1.98
C ASN A 54 5.06 5.59 -1.25
N THR A 55 6.18 6.21 -1.63
CA THR A 55 6.60 7.49 -1.06
C THR A 55 5.58 8.59 -1.38
N LEU A 56 5.15 8.69 -2.64
CA LEU A 56 4.10 9.64 -3.05
C LEU A 56 2.78 9.35 -2.33
N LEU A 57 2.45 8.08 -2.09
CA LEU A 57 1.26 7.68 -1.34
C LEU A 57 1.30 8.20 0.11
N ILE A 58 2.46 8.08 0.76
CA ILE A 58 2.68 8.59 2.12
C ILE A 58 2.58 10.11 2.14
N VAL A 59 3.25 10.80 1.21
CA VAL A 59 3.24 12.27 1.14
C VAL A 59 1.82 12.81 0.89
N THR A 60 1.10 12.22 -0.07
CA THR A 60 -0.28 12.63 -0.37
C THR A 60 -1.24 12.30 0.77
N GLY A 61 -1.09 11.14 1.40
CA GLY A 61 -1.88 10.75 2.58
C GLY A 61 -1.64 11.67 3.77
N LEU A 62 -0.39 12.02 4.06
CA LEU A 62 -0.03 12.94 5.13
C LEU A 62 -0.54 14.36 4.85
N SER A 63 -0.46 14.80 3.60
CA SER A 63 -0.97 16.09 3.16
C SER A 63 -2.49 16.19 3.31
N LEU A 64 -3.24 15.14 2.93
CA LEU A 64 -4.68 15.05 3.14
C LEU A 64 -5.03 15.01 4.63
N TRP A 65 -4.25 14.30 5.43
CA TRP A 65 -4.44 14.25 6.89
C TRP A 65 -4.30 15.63 7.54
N VAL A 66 -3.23 16.36 7.20
CA VAL A 66 -2.99 17.73 7.69
C VAL A 66 -4.11 18.67 7.24
N ASN A 67 -4.54 18.58 5.98
CA ASN A 67 -5.58 19.44 5.43
C ASN A 67 -6.95 19.23 6.10
N LEU A 68 -7.27 17.99 6.48
CA LEU A 68 -8.53 17.67 7.15
C LEU A 68 -8.49 17.89 8.66
N HIS A 69 -7.36 18.31 9.22
CA HIS A 69 -7.16 18.55 10.66
C HIS A 69 -7.65 17.38 11.54
N TYR A 70 -7.57 16.15 11.03
CA TYR A 70 -8.09 14.99 11.76
C TYR A 70 -7.24 14.67 12.97
N ASN A 71 -7.88 14.53 14.12
CA ASN A 71 -7.22 14.04 15.32
C ASN A 71 -7.13 12.51 15.26
N LEU A 72 -5.90 11.97 15.25
CA LEU A 72 -5.60 10.52 15.19
C LEU A 72 -6.37 9.72 16.25
N PHE A 73 -6.55 10.31 17.44
CA PHE A 73 -7.25 9.68 18.56
C PHE A 73 -8.78 9.77 18.48
N ARG A 74 -9.35 10.71 17.71
CA ARG A 74 -10.81 10.81 17.52
C ARG A 74 -11.31 10.13 16.25
N SER A 75 -10.41 9.83 15.31
CA SER A 75 -10.75 9.26 14.01
C SER A 75 -10.19 7.84 13.91
N PRO A 76 -10.82 6.84 14.55
CA PRO A 76 -10.28 5.48 14.63
C PRO A 76 -10.03 4.86 13.25
N TRP A 77 -10.76 5.28 12.20
CA TRP A 77 -10.55 4.83 10.83
C TRP A 77 -9.18 5.22 10.28
N LEU A 78 -8.69 6.41 10.65
CA LEU A 78 -7.38 6.90 10.25
C LEU A 78 -6.26 6.12 10.95
N MET A 79 -6.47 5.78 12.22
CA MET A 79 -5.53 4.97 13.00
C MET A 79 -5.40 3.56 12.43
N VAL A 80 -6.52 2.94 12.04
CA VAL A 80 -6.52 1.63 11.38
C VAL A 80 -5.82 1.67 10.03
N LYS A 81 -5.99 2.73 9.23
CA LYS A 81 -5.22 2.89 7.99
C LYS A 81 -3.71 2.91 8.23
N LEU A 82 -3.24 3.62 9.25
CA LEU A 82 -1.81 3.68 9.57
C LEU A 82 -1.29 2.34 10.08
N ILE A 83 -2.03 1.65 10.94
CA ILE A 83 -1.67 0.31 11.41
C ILE A 83 -1.62 -0.67 10.23
N ALA A 84 -2.60 -0.63 9.33
CA ALA A 84 -2.61 -1.44 8.12
C ALA A 84 -1.41 -1.15 7.21
N LEU A 85 -0.89 0.08 7.20
CA LEU A 85 0.26 0.49 6.38
C LEU A 85 1.56 -0.08 6.95
N VAL A 86 1.71 0.00 8.27
CA VAL A 86 2.82 -0.66 8.96
C VAL A 86 2.75 -2.18 8.77
N GLY A 87 1.55 -2.76 8.88
CA GLY A 87 1.31 -4.18 8.61
C GLY A 87 1.70 -4.58 7.18
N TYR A 88 1.25 -3.83 6.18
CA TYR A 88 1.62 -4.04 4.78
C TYR A 88 3.14 -3.99 4.57
N PHE A 89 3.83 -3.00 5.15
CA PHE A 89 5.28 -2.88 5.02
C PHE A 89 6.02 -4.05 5.69
N ALA A 90 5.61 -4.42 6.91
CA ALA A 90 6.19 -5.54 7.65
C ALA A 90 5.96 -6.88 6.96
N PHE A 91 4.72 -7.17 6.55
CA PHE A 91 4.39 -8.41 5.85
C PHE A 91 4.97 -8.48 4.44
N GLY A 92 5.01 -7.35 3.71
CA GLY A 92 5.66 -7.26 2.40
C GLY A 92 7.16 -7.52 2.48
N HIS A 93 7.84 -6.92 3.46
CA HIS A 93 9.26 -7.16 3.72
C HIS A 93 9.51 -8.61 4.16
N TRP A 94 8.67 -9.16 5.04
CA TRP A 94 8.82 -10.54 5.51
C TRP A 94 8.54 -11.57 4.40
N SER A 95 7.56 -11.32 3.53
CA SER A 95 7.22 -12.17 2.39
C SER A 95 8.34 -12.27 1.35
N MET A 96 9.17 -11.23 1.23
CA MET A 96 10.22 -11.16 0.20
C MET A 96 11.64 -11.33 0.75
N GLY A 97 11.84 -11.22 2.06
CA GLY A 97 13.16 -11.16 2.71
C GLY A 97 13.78 -12.51 3.06
N GLN A 98 13.02 -13.62 3.05
CA GLN A 98 13.56 -14.94 3.38
C GLN A 98 13.28 -15.91 2.22
N GLY A 99 14.32 -16.56 1.69
CA GLY A 99 14.31 -17.41 0.48
C GLY A 99 13.40 -18.64 0.50
N ARG A 100 12.39 -18.68 1.38
CA ARG A 100 11.30 -19.65 1.39
C ARG A 100 9.98 -18.88 1.34
N PHE A 101 9.23 -19.13 0.28
CA PHE A 101 7.93 -18.54 -0.01
C PHE A 101 6.96 -18.73 1.17
N HIS A 102 6.53 -17.63 1.80
CA HIS A 102 5.36 -17.63 2.69
C HIS A 102 4.17 -17.07 1.91
N LEU A 103 3.47 -17.95 1.20
CA LEU A 103 2.20 -17.64 0.52
C LEU A 103 1.20 -17.01 1.50
N ALA A 104 1.26 -17.42 2.77
CA ALA A 104 0.56 -16.80 3.88
C ALA A 104 0.90 -15.31 4.06
N GLY A 105 2.17 -14.90 3.99
CA GLY A 105 2.60 -13.50 4.11
C GLY A 105 2.11 -12.63 2.95
N TYR A 106 2.06 -13.19 1.74
CA TYR A 106 1.50 -12.50 0.56
C TYR A 106 -0.02 -12.28 0.69
N VAL A 107 -0.75 -13.32 1.10
CA VAL A 107 -2.19 -13.23 1.36
C VAL A 107 -2.46 -12.26 2.53
N MET A 108 -1.64 -12.27 3.57
CA MET A 108 -1.75 -11.34 4.69
C MET A 108 -1.53 -9.88 4.25
N ALA A 109 -0.54 -9.63 3.39
CA ALA A 109 -0.28 -8.30 2.84
C ALA A 109 -1.45 -7.81 1.96
N LEU A 110 -2.01 -8.70 1.13
CA LEU A 110 -3.22 -8.43 0.36
C LEU A 110 -4.43 -8.15 1.27
N ALA A 111 -4.59 -8.91 2.36
CA ALA A 111 -5.64 -8.70 3.34
C ALA A 111 -5.49 -7.34 4.06
N CYS A 112 -4.28 -6.97 4.48
CA CYS A 112 -4.01 -5.64 5.05
C CYS A 112 -4.33 -4.52 4.06
N MET A 113 -4.00 -4.71 2.78
CA MET A 113 -4.27 -3.71 1.74
C MET A 113 -5.77 -3.62 1.42
N GLY A 114 -6.47 -4.75 1.38
CA GLY A 114 -7.92 -4.82 1.24
C GLY A 114 -8.65 -4.17 2.41
N LEU A 115 -8.19 -4.40 3.65
CA LEU A 115 -8.70 -3.72 4.84
C LEU A 115 -8.48 -2.21 4.73
N MET A 116 -7.33 -1.77 4.24
CA MET A 116 -7.02 -0.35 4.09
C MET A 116 -7.93 0.33 3.05
N LEU A 117 -8.22 -0.34 1.93
CA LEU A 117 -9.18 0.12 0.91
C LEU A 117 -10.61 0.13 1.44
N MET A 118 -11.02 -0.92 2.15
CA MET A 118 -12.35 -1.04 2.75
C MET A 118 -12.59 0.09 3.76
N VAL A 119 -11.67 0.28 4.70
CA VAL A 119 -11.71 1.37 5.69
C VAL A 119 -11.65 2.76 5.01
N SER A 120 -11.03 2.88 3.84
CA SER A 120 -11.07 4.08 3.00
C SER A 120 -12.46 4.40 2.44
N ILE A 121 -13.16 3.39 1.93
CA ILE A 121 -14.48 3.52 1.28
C ILE A 121 -15.55 3.71 2.35
N THR A 122 -15.55 2.87 3.37
CA THR A 122 -16.60 2.87 4.40
C THR A 122 -16.44 4.06 5.35
N ARG A 123 -15.22 4.61 5.52
CA ARG A 123 -14.88 5.69 6.49
C ARG A 123 -15.34 5.40 7.93
N THR A 124 -15.67 4.15 8.24
CA THR A 124 -16.09 3.66 9.55
C THR A 124 -15.19 2.48 9.94
N VAL A 125 -15.10 2.24 11.24
CA VAL A 125 -14.42 1.07 11.82
C VAL A 125 -15.45 0.37 12.66
N PHE A 126 -15.99 -0.71 12.10
CA PHE A 126 -17.15 -1.46 12.62
C PHE A 126 -18.45 -0.65 12.65
#